data_AF-A0A3S3AX01-F1
#
_entry.id   AF-A0A3S3AX01-F1
#
_cell.length_a   1.000
_cell.length_b   1.000
_cell.length_c   1.000
_cell.angle_alpha   90.00
_cell.angle_beta   90.00
_cell.angle_gamma   90.00
#
_symmetry.space_group_name_H-M   'P 1'
#
loop_
_entity.id
_entity.type
_entity.pdbx_description
1 polymer ?
#
loop_
_entity_poly.entity_id
_entity_poly.type
_entity_poly.pdbx_seq_one_letter_code
_entity_poly.pdbx_strand_id
1 'polypeptide(L)' 'MRPSLHGDDGAYVTVLDGGRTYATRVPIHQEFHLYIDDEGVARTDHVLRLWGATAVRRRPVN' A
#
# COMPACT_ATOMS: atom_id res chain seq x y z
N MET A 1 -1.74 -0.85 -17.78
CA MET A 1 -0.61 -0.18 -17.08
C MET A 1 0.68 -0.72 -17.68
N ARG A 2 1.56 0.12 -18.24
CA ARG A 2 2.89 -0.33 -18.71
C ARG A 2 3.80 -0.56 -17.50
N PRO A 3 4.69 -1.56 -17.49
CA PRO A 3 5.65 -1.73 -16.39
C PRO A 3 6.58 -0.50 -16.36
N SER A 4 6.71 0.12 -15.20
CA SER A 4 7.74 1.12 -14.93
C SER A 4 9.03 0.40 -14.49
N LEU A 5 10.17 1.07 -14.56
CA LEU A 5 11.43 0.52 -14.07
C LEU A 5 11.41 0.47 -12.53
N HIS A 6 12.24 -0.40 -11.93
CA HIS A 6 12.44 -0.40 -10.48
C HIS A 6 12.97 0.97 -10.04
N GLY A 7 12.35 1.56 -9.00
CA GLY A 7 12.77 2.85 -8.45
C GLY A 7 11.75 3.98 -8.60
N ASP A 8 10.72 3.79 -9.41
CA ASP A 8 9.59 4.72 -9.50
C ASP A 8 8.62 4.53 -8.33
N ASP A 9 7.84 5.58 -8.00
CA ASP A 9 6.78 5.51 -6.99
C ASP A 9 5.85 4.32 -7.22
N GLY A 10 5.71 3.48 -6.19
CA GLY A 10 4.91 2.27 -6.24
C GLY A 10 5.15 1.37 -5.03
N ALA A 11 4.36 0.30 -4.96
CA ALA A 11 4.55 -0.71 -3.95
C ALA A 11 5.36 -1.90 -4.50
N TYR A 12 6.29 -2.37 -3.67
CA TYR A 12 7.25 -3.40 -4.04
C TYR A 12 7.21 -4.54 -3.04
N VAL A 13 7.36 -5.77 -3.55
CA VAL A 13 7.76 -6.91 -2.72
C VAL A 13 9.28 -7.02 -2.81
N THR A 14 9.95 -7.08 -1.66
CA THR A 14 11.40 -7.30 -1.57
C THR A 14 11.71 -8.64 -0.92
N VAL A 15 12.76 -9.29 -1.41
CA VAL A 15 13.29 -10.54 -0.85
C VAL A 15 14.78 -10.37 -0.61
N LEU A 16 15.24 -10.80 0.56
CA LEU A 16 16.66 -10.89 0.89
C LEU A 16 17.10 -12.35 0.77
N ASP A 17 18.05 -12.64 -0.11
CA ASP A 17 18.60 -13.99 -0.29
C ASP A 17 20.11 -13.93 -0.50
N GLY A 18 20.86 -14.65 0.34
CA GLY A 18 22.33 -14.71 0.25
C GLY A 18 23.04 -13.34 0.27
N GLY A 19 22.51 -12.35 0.98
CA GLY A 19 23.05 -10.98 1.01
C GLY A 19 22.71 -10.13 -0.22
N ARG A 20 21.87 -10.64 -1.13
CA ARG A 20 21.33 -9.91 -2.28
C ARG A 20 19.89 -9.50 -2.00
N THR A 21 19.53 -8.32 -2.50
CA THR A 21 18.17 -7.80 -2.43
C THR A 21 17.52 -7.86 -3.81
N TYR A 22 16.35 -8.47 -3.86
CA TYR A 22 15.48 -8.53 -5.03
C TYR A 22 14.26 -7.67 -4.76
N ALA A 23 13.76 -6.99 -5.79
CA ALA A 23 12.54 -6.21 -5.71
C ALA A 23 11.72 -6.45 -6.97
N THR A 24 10.39 -6.47 -6.84
CA THR A 24 9.48 -6.38 -7.97
C THR A 24 8.29 -5.50 -7.62
N ARG A 25 7.87 -4.66 -8.58
CA ARG A 25 6.68 -3.83 -8.43
C ARG A 25 5.45 -4.73 -8.54
N VAL A 26 4.56 -4.66 -7.54
CA VAL A 26 3.32 -5.44 -7.54
C VAL A 26 2.12 -4.53 -7.75
N PRO A 27 1.12 -4.95 -8.56
CA PRO A 27 -0.16 -4.28 -8.58
C PRO A 27 -0.82 -4.47 -7.21
N ILE A 28 -1.01 -3.38 -6.49
CA ILE A 28 -1.77 -3.38 -5.24
C ILE A 28 -3.15 -2.79 -5.52
N HIS A 29 -4.18 -3.56 -5.21
CA HIS A 29 -5.54 -3.05 -5.12
C HIS A 29 -5.74 -2.46 -3.73
N GLN A 30 -5.91 -1.14 -3.67
CA GLN A 30 -6.22 -0.41 -2.44
C GLN A 30 -7.67 0.09 -2.52
N GLU A 31 -8.41 -0.11 -1.43
CA GLU A 31 -9.71 0.51 -1.23
C GLU A 31 -9.57 1.55 -0.13
N PHE A 32 -10.05 2.75 -0.42
CA PHE A 32 -10.03 3.88 0.50
C PHE A 32 -11.47 4.23 0.85
N HIS A 33 -11.77 4.26 2.15
CA HIS A 33 -12.99 4.91 2.61
C HIS A 33 -12.61 6.35 2.98
N LEU A 34 -13.13 7.30 2.21
CA LEU A 34 -12.93 8.73 2.43
C LEU A 34 -14.17 9.30 3.12
N TYR A 35 -13.97 10.03 4.21
CA TYR A 35 -15.05 10.67 4.95
C TYR A 35 -14.57 12.01 5.54
N ILE A 36 -15.52 12.85 5.90
CA ILE A 36 -15.27 14.07 6.66
C ILE A 36 -15.61 13.77 8.12
N ASP A 37 -14.71 14.10 9.05
CA ASP A 37 -14.94 13.94 10.48
C ASP A 37 -15.79 15.09 11.05
N ASP A 38 -16.04 15.06 12.36
CA ASP A 38 -16.84 16.06 13.07
C ASP A 38 -16.12 17.42 13.13
N GLU A 39 -14.81 17.45 12.93
CA GLU A 39 -13.98 18.66 12.82
C GLU A 39 -13.97 19.27 11.40
N GLY A 40 -14.63 18.64 10.42
CA GLY A 40 -14.66 19.10 9.03
C GLY A 40 -13.42 18.73 8.22
N VAL A 41 -12.58 17.82 8.71
CA VAL A 41 -11.33 17.39 8.10
C VAL A 41 -11.54 16.13 7.26
N ALA A 42 -11.00 16.13 6.05
CA ALA A 42 -10.99 14.94 5.20
C ALA A 42 -10.05 13.87 5.76
N ARG A 43 -10.61 12.73 6.16
CA ARG A 43 -9.88 11.56 6.64
C ARG A 43 -10.12 10.35 5.76
N THR A 44 -9.18 9.42 5.84
CA THR A 44 -9.33 8.12 5.21
C THR A 44 -8.91 7.01 6.15
N ASP A 45 -9.73 5.96 6.21
CA ASP A 45 -9.27 4.65 6.64
C ASP A 45 -8.99 3.78 5.41
N HIS A 46 -8.02 2.87 5.55
CA HIS A 46 -7.69 1.96 4.45
C HIS A 46 -7.19 0.61 4.96
N VAL A 47 -7.56 -0.42 4.20
CA VAL A 47 -7.08 -1.79 4.37
C VAL A 47 -6.32 -2.18 3.13
N LEU A 48 -5.04 -2.49 3.31
CA LEU A 48 -4.19 -3.06 2.28
C LEU A 48 -4.31 -4.57 2.34
N ARG A 49 -4.72 -5.20 1.24
CA ARG A 49 -4.76 -6.66 1.10
C ARG A 49 -3.74 -7.12 0.06
N LEU A 50 -2.97 -8.14 0.41
CA LEU A 50 -2.14 -8.90 -0.52
C LEU A 50 -2.80 -10.27 -0.67
N TRP A 51 -3.42 -10.51 -1.83
CA TRP A 51 -4.35 -11.63 -2.04
C TRP A 51 -5.46 -11.66 -0.97
N GLY A 52 -5.72 -12.81 -0.35
CA GLY A 52 -6.74 -12.95 0.69
C GLY A 52 -6.36 -12.33 2.05
N ALA A 53 -5.08 -12.03 2.29
CA ALA A 53 -4.55 -11.63 3.59
C ALA A 53 -4.47 -10.10 3.74
N THR A 54 -4.80 -9.57 4.93
CA THR A 54 -4.55 -8.17 5.26
C THR A 54 -3.06 -7.97 5.53
N ALA A 55 -2.41 -7.12 4.72
CA ALA A 55 -1.00 -6.79 4.85
C ALA A 55 -0.77 -5.60 5.79
N VAL A 56 -1.60 -4.56 5.64
CA VAL A 56 -1.58 -3.38 6.51
C VAL A 56 -3.02 -2.97 6.79
N ARG A 57 -3.31 -2.67 8.04
CA ARG A 57 -4.53 -1.99 8.46
C ARG A 57 -4.12 -0.68 9.11
N ARG A 58 -4.51 0.44 8.51
CA ARG A 58 -4.38 1.75 9.14
C ARG A 58 -5.74 2.14 9.68
N ARG A 59 -5.76 2.51 10.96
CA ARG A 59 -6.88 3.26 11.53
C ARG A 59 -6.52 4.75 11.53
N PRO A 60 -7.51 5.64 11.36
CA PRO A 60 -7.31 7.05 11.60
C PRO A 60 -6.82 7.24 13.04
N VAL A 61 -5.81 8.08 13.22
CA VAL A 61 -5.40 8.57 14.54
C VAL A 61 -6.02 9.94 14.66
N ASN A 62 -6.82 10.18 15.71
CA ASN A 62 -7.47 11.47 15.95
C ASN A 62 -6.43 12.57 16.17
#